data_AF-A0AAD2NZM8-F1
#
_entry.id   AF-A0AAD2NZM8-F1
#
_cell.length_a   1.000
_cell.length_b   1.000
_cell.length_c   1.000
_cell.angle_alpha   90.00
_cell.angle_beta   90.00
_cell.angle_gamma   90.00
#
_symmetry.space_group_name_H-M   'P 1'
#
loop_
_entity.id
_entity.type
_entity.pdbx_description
1 polymer ?
#
loop_
_entity_poly.entity_id
_entity_poly.type
_entity_poly.pdbx_seq_one_letter_code
_entity_poly.pdbx_strand_id
1 'polypeptide(L)'
;MSLPVPFGAIVTVVKKCWSTLTQIMLIKTYQLSHERWAVRHRLGASWHSLGNYLEYSLRFAQLTDKEPRCSRIAFRSKEERLQQVELVFEAIGSGLRYQETLCIHDVNNSPIILTLSNIPTLDVLILDDGFAFTVEQYQLKYCTIKLMTGESISIDNSPKYSLMQNWCLNDTWKRRWGIIWNCNAIECARRRIAEYWKWGFCLPLVGRPPLYSPSRKGIHLFEAKPLRWFMTRPWCLNIQFWTAIWSGLFILSDENVLQWRWKEPPQQD
;
A
#
# COMPACT_ATOMS: atom_id res chain seq x y z
N MET A 1 42.93 -19.55 -36.84
CA MET A 1 42.85 -19.92 -35.41
C MET A 1 41.59 -19.30 -34.83
N SER A 2 40.60 -20.11 -34.47
CA SER A 2 39.35 -19.65 -33.84
C SER A 2 39.57 -19.53 -32.33
N LEU A 3 39.67 -18.29 -31.84
CA LEU A 3 39.70 -18.02 -30.40
C LEU A 3 38.37 -18.51 -29.79
N PRO A 4 38.38 -19.42 -28.80
CA PRO A 4 37.16 -19.86 -28.14
C PRO A 4 36.61 -18.67 -27.34
N VAL A 5 35.54 -18.06 -27.85
CA VAL A 5 34.84 -17.01 -27.10
C VAL A 5 34.29 -17.67 -25.83
N PRO A 6 34.69 -17.24 -24.62
CA PRO A 6 34.24 -17.88 -23.41
C PRO A 6 32.73 -17.68 -23.30
N PHE A 7 31.97 -18.78 -23.37
CA PHE A 7 30.52 -18.78 -23.26
C PHE A 7 30.01 -17.96 -22.05
N GLY A 8 30.77 -17.91 -20.96
CA GLY A 8 30.47 -17.09 -19.78
C GLY A 8 30.42 -15.58 -20.06
N ALA A 9 31.27 -15.06 -20.94
CA ALA A 9 31.24 -13.64 -21.32
C ALA A 9 30.00 -13.31 -22.16
N ILE A 10 29.65 -14.18 -23.11
CA ILE A 10 28.44 -14.05 -23.94
C ILE A 10 27.19 -14.08 -23.05
N VAL A 11 27.08 -15.06 -22.14
CA VAL A 11 25.95 -15.16 -21.20
C VAL A 11 25.84 -13.92 -20.30
N THR A 12 26.97 -13.38 -19.85
CA THR A 12 26.98 -12.18 -19.00
C THR A 12 26.52 -10.94 -19.76
N VAL A 13 26.98 -10.77 -21.01
CA VAL A 13 26.55 -9.66 -21.88
C VAL A 13 25.07 -9.78 -22.23
N VAL A 14 24.60 -10.97 -22.63
CA VAL A 14 23.19 -11.22 -22.91
C VAL A 14 22.32 -10.95 -21.69
N LYS A 15 22.74 -11.43 -20.51
CA LYS A 15 22.03 -11.16 -19.24
C LYS A 15 21.99 -9.67 -18.92
N LYS A 16 23.08 -8.94 -19.18
CA LYS A 16 23.15 -7.48 -18.96
C LYS A 16 22.22 -6.75 -19.93
N CYS A 17 22.32 -7.01 -21.22
CA CYS A 17 21.43 -6.44 -22.24
C CYS A 17 19.95 -6.75 -21.95
N TRP A 18 19.64 -7.99 -21.56
CA TRP A 18 18.30 -8.40 -21.14
C TRP A 18 17.84 -7.65 -19.89
N SER A 19 18.71 -7.47 -18.89
CA SER A 19 18.40 -6.72 -17.68
C SER A 19 18.12 -5.24 -17.97
N THR A 20 18.87 -4.63 -18.88
CA THR A 20 18.68 -3.23 -19.30
C THR A 20 17.40 -3.07 -20.12
N LEU A 21 17.13 -3.99 -21.05
CA LEU A 21 15.91 -3.97 -21.85
C LEU A 21 14.67 -4.13 -20.96
N THR A 22 14.69 -5.13 -20.06
CA THR A 22 13.60 -5.32 -19.09
C THR A 22 13.47 -4.15 -18.13
N GLN A 23 14.57 -3.49 -17.76
CA GLN A 23 14.49 -2.24 -16.99
C GLN A 23 13.73 -1.16 -17.75
N ILE A 24 14.15 -0.82 -18.96
CA ILE A 24 13.51 0.24 -19.75
C ILE A 24 12.02 -0.04 -19.97
N MET A 25 11.68 -1.30 -20.27
CA MET A 25 10.30 -1.69 -20.54
C MET A 25 9.41 -1.73 -19.30
N LEU A 26 9.94 -2.21 -18.16
CA LEU A 26 9.10 -2.53 -16.99
C LEU A 26 9.17 -1.46 -15.89
N ILE A 27 10.22 -0.64 -15.85
CA ILE A 27 10.47 0.31 -14.74
C ILE A 27 9.27 1.22 -14.48
N LYS A 28 8.61 1.72 -15.53
CA LYS A 28 7.44 2.61 -15.40
C LYS A 28 6.27 1.94 -14.68
N THR A 29 6.00 0.67 -14.98
CA THR A 29 4.91 -0.08 -14.33
C THR A 29 5.22 -0.37 -12.87
N TYR A 30 6.49 -0.69 -12.56
CA TYR A 30 6.94 -0.89 -11.18
C TYR A 30 6.90 0.40 -10.36
N GLN A 31 7.35 1.53 -10.94
CA GLN A 31 7.25 2.87 -10.35
C GLN A 31 5.81 3.23 -10.04
N LEU A 32 4.91 3.12 -11.03
CA LEU A 32 3.50 3.44 -10.85
C LEU A 32 2.84 2.60 -9.75
N SER A 33 3.15 1.29 -9.71
CA SER A 33 2.64 0.40 -8.65
C SER A 33 3.14 0.82 -7.27
N HIS A 34 4.43 1.16 -7.16
CA HIS A 34 5.04 1.56 -5.91
C HIS A 34 4.56 2.94 -5.43
N GLU A 35 4.48 3.93 -6.32
CA GLU A 35 3.96 5.27 -6.03
C GLU A 35 2.52 5.19 -5.53
N ARG A 36 1.67 4.36 -6.14
CA ARG A 36 0.29 4.17 -5.68
C ARG A 36 0.22 3.59 -4.28
N TRP A 37 1.06 2.61 -3.98
CA TRP A 37 1.16 2.10 -2.62
C TRP A 37 1.64 3.20 -1.67
N ALA A 38 2.67 3.97 -2.05
CA ALA A 38 3.21 5.06 -1.23
C ALA A 38 2.17 6.17 -0.98
N VAL A 39 1.38 6.57 -1.98
CA VAL A 39 0.34 7.60 -1.84
C VAL A 39 -0.79 7.16 -0.91
N ARG A 40 -1.18 5.87 -0.94
CA ARG A 40 -2.21 5.35 -0.02
C ARG A 40 -1.72 5.23 1.42
N HIS A 41 -0.42 5.04 1.61
CA HIS A 41 0.15 4.76 2.93
C HIS A 41 0.99 5.90 3.50
N ARG A 42 1.15 7.02 2.79
CA ARG A 42 1.88 8.20 3.29
C ARG A 42 1.14 8.83 4.47
N LEU A 43 1.89 9.56 5.29
CA LEU A 43 1.32 10.40 6.33
C LEU A 43 0.37 11.43 5.70
N GLY A 44 -0.83 11.58 6.27
CA GLY A 44 -1.89 12.44 5.75
C GLY A 44 -2.74 11.84 4.63
N ALA A 45 -2.54 10.58 4.25
CA ALA A 45 -3.41 9.89 3.30
C ALA A 45 -4.78 9.55 3.90
N SER A 46 -4.81 9.22 5.19
CA SER A 46 -6.03 9.00 5.96
C SER A 46 -6.00 9.83 7.24
N TRP A 47 -7.13 10.47 7.55
CA TRP A 47 -7.34 11.27 8.75
C TRP A 47 -8.41 10.61 9.62
N HIS A 48 -8.12 10.47 10.90
CA HIS A 48 -9.01 9.93 11.91
C HIS A 48 -9.38 11.04 12.88
N SER A 49 -10.67 11.18 13.18
CA SER A 49 -11.13 12.13 14.19
C SER A 49 -10.79 11.66 15.59
N LEU A 50 -10.29 12.57 16.42
CA LEU A 50 -10.15 12.40 17.86
C LEU A 50 -11.04 13.44 18.54
N GLY A 51 -12.27 13.01 18.87
CA GLY A 51 -13.33 13.91 19.30
C GLY A 51 -13.78 14.87 18.19
N ASN A 52 -14.27 16.04 18.60
CA ASN A 52 -14.88 17.01 17.70
C ASN A 52 -13.89 18.03 17.13
N TYR A 53 -12.76 18.27 17.80
CA TYR A 53 -11.87 19.38 17.48
C TYR A 53 -10.62 18.96 16.71
N LEU A 54 -10.18 17.71 16.87
CA LEU A 54 -8.86 17.26 16.40
C LEU A 54 -9.00 16.11 15.40
N GLU A 55 -8.12 16.11 14.41
CA GLU A 55 -7.86 14.97 13.56
C GLU A 55 -6.39 14.60 13.62
N TYR A 56 -6.13 13.30 13.45
CA TYR A 56 -4.78 12.79 13.38
C TYR A 56 -4.60 11.83 12.20
N SER A 57 -3.37 11.77 11.71
CA SER A 57 -2.92 10.79 10.72
C SER A 57 -1.67 10.11 11.26
N LEU A 58 -1.58 8.79 11.14
CA LEU A 58 -0.50 8.00 11.72
C LEU A 58 0.21 7.18 10.64
N ARG A 59 1.54 7.25 10.63
CA ARG A 59 2.42 6.45 9.77
C ARG A 59 3.45 5.79 10.68
N PHE A 60 3.31 4.49 10.89
CA PHE A 60 4.39 3.72 11.49
C PHE A 60 5.54 3.53 10.48
N ALA A 61 6.77 3.56 10.98
CA ALA A 61 7.92 3.19 10.18
C ALA A 61 7.88 1.70 9.85
N GLN A 62 8.20 1.36 8.60
CA GLN A 62 8.29 -0.01 8.12
C GLN A 62 9.72 -0.34 7.70
N LEU A 63 10.11 -1.62 7.72
CA LEU A 63 11.44 -2.06 7.26
C LEU A 63 11.73 -1.69 5.79
N THR A 64 10.68 -1.51 5.00
CA THR A 64 10.76 -1.10 3.59
C THR A 64 11.07 0.38 3.40
N ASP A 65 10.95 1.19 4.46
CA ASP A 65 11.22 2.62 4.40
C ASP A 65 12.74 2.89 4.38
N LYS A 66 13.11 4.02 3.74
CA LYS A 66 14.50 4.51 3.74
C LYS A 66 14.89 4.99 5.14
N GLU A 67 16.16 4.83 5.47
CA GLU A 67 16.72 5.35 6.72
C GLU A 67 16.80 6.89 6.69
N PRO A 68 16.55 7.59 7.83
CA PRO A 68 16.17 7.05 9.13
C PRO A 68 14.69 6.63 9.20
N ARG A 69 14.44 5.43 9.75
CA ARG A 69 13.09 4.85 9.90
C ARG A 69 12.48 5.36 11.19
N CYS A 70 11.57 6.32 11.09
CA CYS A 70 10.90 6.90 12.26
C CYS A 70 9.39 6.91 12.07
N SER A 71 8.66 6.43 13.09
CA SER A 71 7.20 6.53 13.13
C SER A 71 6.80 7.98 13.30
N ARG A 72 5.75 8.41 12.60
CA ARG A 72 5.30 9.80 12.60
C ARG A 72 3.79 9.88 12.78
N ILE A 73 3.37 10.90 13.50
CA ILE A 73 1.97 11.24 13.67
C ILE A 73 1.79 12.71 13.27
N ALA A 74 0.71 13.00 12.58
CA ALA A 74 0.33 14.35 12.20
C ALA A 74 -0.98 14.71 12.87
N PHE A 75 -1.11 15.95 13.33
CA PHE A 75 -2.32 16.49 13.92
C PHE A 75 -2.76 17.75 13.19
N ARG A 76 -4.06 17.94 13.06
CA ARG A 76 -4.67 19.18 12.57
C ARG A 76 -5.99 19.43 13.28
N SER A 77 -6.38 20.70 13.41
CA SER A 77 -7.73 21.04 13.82
C SER A 77 -8.73 20.80 12.68
N LYS A 78 -9.99 20.55 13.04
CA LYS A 78 -11.08 20.51 12.04
C LYS A 78 -11.51 21.89 11.58
N GLU A 79 -11.81 22.76 12.54
CA GLU A 79 -12.43 24.06 12.28
C GLU A 79 -11.73 25.16 13.08
N GLU A 80 -11.64 24.97 14.39
CA GLU A 80 -11.11 25.98 15.31
C GLU A 80 -9.63 25.83 15.58
N ARG A 81 -8.93 26.95 15.70
CA ARG A 81 -7.54 27.00 16.16
C ARG A 81 -7.48 26.64 17.65
N LEU A 82 -6.58 25.73 18.01
CA LEU A 82 -6.39 25.25 19.36
C LEU A 82 -5.07 25.80 19.91
N GLN A 83 -5.07 26.26 21.16
CA GLN A 83 -3.89 26.81 21.80
C GLN A 83 -2.86 25.73 22.10
N GLN A 84 -3.31 24.62 22.69
CA GLN A 84 -2.45 23.51 23.11
C GLN A 84 -3.22 22.20 23.07
N VAL A 85 -2.56 21.12 22.65
CA VAL A 85 -3.05 19.75 22.74
C VAL A 85 -2.00 18.93 23.45
N GLU A 86 -2.38 18.27 24.53
CA GLU A 86 -1.52 17.34 25.27
C GLU A 86 -2.19 15.97 25.32
N LEU A 87 -1.45 14.93 24.93
CA LEU A 87 -1.95 13.56 24.92
C LEU A 87 -0.82 12.56 25.07
N VAL A 88 -1.16 11.32 25.39
CA VAL A 88 -0.23 10.20 25.46
C VAL A 88 -0.51 9.23 24.32
N PHE A 89 0.49 9.02 23.48
CA PHE A 89 0.49 7.94 22.51
C PHE A 89 0.97 6.65 23.19
N GLU A 90 0.16 5.60 23.16
CA GLU A 90 0.52 4.29 23.67
C GLU A 90 0.49 3.25 22.54
N ALA A 91 1.56 2.48 22.43
CA ALA A 91 1.65 1.32 21.56
C ALA A 91 2.02 0.08 22.37
N ILE A 92 1.48 -1.06 21.97
CA ILE A 92 1.72 -2.35 22.63
C ILE A 92 2.10 -3.37 21.56
N GLY A 93 3.12 -4.17 21.81
CA GLY A 93 3.51 -5.28 20.95
C GLY A 93 4.51 -6.19 21.65
N SER A 94 4.42 -7.51 21.42
CA SER A 94 5.31 -8.51 22.02
C SER A 94 5.41 -8.41 23.56
N GLY A 95 4.32 -8.05 24.24
CA GLY A 95 4.28 -7.86 25.69
C GLY A 95 4.94 -6.58 26.21
N LEU A 96 5.53 -5.76 25.33
CA LEU A 96 6.12 -4.47 25.66
C LEU A 96 5.11 -3.34 25.44
N ARG A 97 5.17 -2.32 26.31
CA ARG A 97 4.36 -1.11 26.22
C ARG A 97 5.26 0.10 25.98
N TYR A 98 5.06 0.75 24.86
CA TYR A 98 5.74 1.97 24.47
C TYR A 98 4.81 3.15 24.71
N GLN A 99 5.32 4.22 25.32
CA GLN A 99 4.56 5.43 25.62
C GLN A 99 5.36 6.67 25.25
N GLU A 100 4.65 7.65 24.72
CA GLU A 100 5.22 8.94 24.37
C GLU A 100 4.19 10.04 24.63
N THR A 101 4.55 10.99 25.50
CA THR A 101 3.71 12.17 25.77
C THR A 101 3.98 13.20 24.70
N LEU A 102 2.91 13.65 24.04
CA LEU A 102 2.94 14.64 22.98
C LEU A 102 2.31 15.92 23.48
N CYS A 103 3.05 17.02 23.35
CA CYS A 103 2.56 18.36 23.62
C CYS A 103 2.71 19.19 22.35
N ILE A 104 1.60 19.73 21.87
CA ILE A 104 1.50 20.43 20.60
C ILE A 104 0.93 21.80 20.88
N HIS A 105 1.58 22.84 20.38
CA HIS A 105 1.11 24.21 20.51
C HIS A 105 0.56 24.68 19.17
N ASP A 106 -0.42 25.58 19.24
CA ASP A 106 -0.93 26.33 18.10
C ASP A 106 -1.44 25.44 16.94
N VAL A 107 -2.30 24.48 17.28
CA VAL A 107 -2.84 23.54 16.29
C VAL A 107 -3.91 24.24 15.46
N ASN A 108 -3.72 24.26 14.14
CA ASN A 108 -4.67 24.80 13.19
C ASN A 108 -4.93 23.80 12.06
N ASN A 109 -5.58 24.23 10.96
CA ASN A 109 -5.93 23.36 9.84
C ASN A 109 -4.70 22.86 9.06
N SER A 110 -3.53 23.49 9.25
CA SER A 110 -2.26 23.01 8.70
C SER A 110 -1.69 21.89 9.59
N PRO A 111 -1.32 20.74 9.00
CA PRO A 111 -0.94 19.57 9.78
C PRO A 111 0.45 19.72 10.41
N ILE A 112 0.52 19.58 11.73
CA ILE A 112 1.77 19.55 12.48
C ILE A 112 2.25 18.11 12.56
N ILE A 113 3.47 17.85 12.12
CA ILE A 113 4.07 16.50 12.09
C ILE A 113 5.02 16.33 13.27
N LEU A 114 4.81 15.26 14.03
CA LEU A 114 5.66 14.85 15.13
C LEU A 114 6.30 13.50 14.82
N THR A 115 7.52 13.32 15.30
CA THR A 115 8.23 12.05 15.22
C THR A 115 8.10 11.32 16.54
N LEU A 116 7.61 10.09 16.49
CA LEU A 116 7.46 9.21 17.63
C LEU A 116 8.76 8.45 17.84
N SER A 117 9.60 8.95 18.75
CA SER A 117 10.97 8.46 18.94
C SER A 117 11.02 7.20 19.78
N ASN A 118 10.05 7.03 20.69
CA ASN A 118 9.97 5.85 21.57
C ASN A 118 9.28 4.67 20.90
N ILE A 119 8.66 4.87 19.73
CA ILE A 119 7.92 3.84 19.02
C ILE A 119 8.83 3.18 18.00
N PRO A 120 9.09 1.86 18.12
CA PRO A 120 9.99 1.16 17.21
C PRO A 120 9.42 1.08 15.79
N THR A 121 10.30 0.74 14.86
CA THR A 121 9.91 0.35 13.50
C THR A 121 9.10 -0.95 13.57
N LEU A 122 8.08 -1.07 12.72
CA LEU A 122 7.31 -2.30 12.57
C LEU A 122 8.21 -3.41 12.03
N ASP A 123 8.38 -4.46 12.84
CA ASP A 123 9.22 -5.61 12.54
C ASP A 123 8.55 -6.89 13.07
N VAL A 124 8.95 -8.03 12.52
CA VAL A 124 8.56 -9.37 12.94
C VAL A 124 9.64 -9.92 13.85
N LEU A 125 9.26 -10.20 15.10
CA LEU A 125 10.10 -10.89 16.06
C LEU A 125 9.82 -12.38 15.95
N ILE A 126 10.86 -13.17 15.66
CA ILE A 126 10.78 -14.63 15.69
C ILE A 126 11.07 -15.09 17.11
N LEU A 127 10.12 -15.79 17.71
CA LEU A 127 10.17 -16.35 19.06
C LEU A 127 10.28 -17.88 18.95
N ASP A 128 10.69 -18.54 20.03
CA ASP A 128 10.85 -20.01 20.03
C ASP A 128 9.53 -20.75 19.67
N ASP A 129 8.39 -20.23 20.13
CA ASP A 129 7.06 -20.81 19.93
C ASP A 129 6.22 -20.10 18.83
N GLY A 130 6.80 -19.18 18.06
CA GLY A 130 6.06 -18.49 17.00
C GLY A 130 6.67 -17.16 16.53
N PHE A 131 5.81 -16.21 16.19
CA PHE A 131 6.24 -14.86 15.84
C PHE A 131 5.32 -13.82 16.49
N ALA A 132 5.89 -12.67 16.82
CA ALA A 132 5.17 -11.50 17.32
C ALA A 132 5.56 -10.26 16.51
N PHE A 133 4.81 -9.18 16.65
CA PHE A 133 5.18 -7.91 16.03
C PHE A 133 5.67 -6.92 17.09
N THR A 134 6.60 -6.06 16.71
CA THR A 134 7.11 -5.00 17.59
C THR A 134 6.00 -4.06 18.08
N VAL A 135 5.01 -3.80 17.23
CA VAL A 135 3.78 -3.09 17.57
C VAL A 135 2.59 -3.85 16.98
N GLU A 136 1.60 -4.14 17.82
CA GLU A 136 0.37 -4.85 17.44
C GLU A 136 -0.85 -3.95 17.61
N GLN A 137 -0.84 -3.12 18.65
CA GLN A 137 -1.95 -2.24 18.98
C GLN A 137 -1.46 -0.84 19.30
N TYR A 138 -2.31 0.16 19.06
CA TYR A 138 -2.06 1.52 19.52
C TYR A 138 -3.34 2.19 20.02
N GLN A 139 -3.15 3.21 20.86
CA GLN A 139 -4.21 4.01 21.45
C GLN A 139 -3.68 5.41 21.79
N LEU A 140 -4.49 6.44 21.58
CA LEU A 140 -4.27 7.79 22.11
C LEU A 140 -5.04 7.94 23.42
N LYS A 141 -4.36 8.34 24.50
CA LYS A 141 -4.92 8.45 25.84
C LYS A 141 -4.73 9.85 26.42
N TYR A 142 -5.55 10.18 27.42
CA TYR A 142 -5.43 11.38 28.24
C TYR A 142 -5.32 12.65 27.39
N CYS A 143 -6.19 12.78 26.39
CA CYS A 143 -6.17 13.91 25.49
C CYS A 143 -6.81 15.12 26.17
N THR A 144 -6.04 16.19 26.33
CA THR A 144 -6.51 17.47 26.83
C THR A 144 -6.24 18.55 25.79
N ILE A 145 -7.27 19.33 25.47
CA ILE A 145 -7.22 20.40 24.49
C ILE A 145 -7.48 21.71 25.22
N LYS A 146 -6.59 22.68 25.06
CA LYS A 146 -6.82 24.07 25.44
C LYS A 146 -7.25 24.86 24.21
N LEU A 147 -8.46 25.41 24.27
CA LEU A 147 -8.97 26.33 23.26
C LEU A 147 -8.27 27.68 23.36
N MET A 148 -8.37 28.49 22.31
CA MET A 148 -7.85 29.87 22.32
C MET A 148 -8.57 30.77 23.33
N THR A 149 -9.78 30.38 23.77
CA THR A 149 -10.54 31.04 24.85
C THR A 149 -9.94 30.79 26.24
N GLY A 150 -8.96 29.88 26.37
CA GLY A 150 -8.37 29.46 27.64
C GLY A 150 -9.11 28.30 28.32
N GLU A 151 -10.24 27.86 27.78
CA GLU A 151 -10.97 26.69 28.28
C GLU A 151 -10.25 25.39 27.95
N SER A 152 -10.22 24.46 28.89
CA SER A 152 -9.63 23.13 28.72
C SER A 152 -10.70 22.06 28.61
N ILE A 153 -10.67 21.28 27.53
CA ILE A 153 -11.57 20.17 27.26
C ILE A 153 -10.78 18.87 27.32
N SER A 154 -11.25 17.91 28.12
CA SER A 154 -10.73 16.54 28.09
C SER A 154 -11.52 15.72 27.08
N ILE A 155 -10.81 14.99 26.21
CA ILE A 155 -11.40 14.04 25.28
C ILE A 155 -11.14 12.63 25.81
N ASP A 156 -12.15 11.76 25.66
CA ASP A 156 -12.01 10.35 25.98
C ASP A 156 -10.89 9.67 25.19
N ASN A 157 -10.39 8.57 25.73
CA ASN A 157 -9.36 7.78 25.06
C ASN A 157 -9.87 7.31 23.68
N SER A 158 -8.99 7.31 22.68
CA SER A 158 -9.32 6.73 21.39
C SER A 158 -9.67 5.24 21.54
N PRO A 159 -10.42 4.64 20.60
CA PRO A 159 -10.55 3.19 20.59
C PRO A 159 -9.16 2.55 20.41
N LYS A 160 -9.03 1.31 20.85
CA LYS A 160 -7.83 0.51 20.61
C LYS A 160 -7.84 0.04 19.17
N TYR A 161 -6.81 0.39 18.42
CA TYR A 161 -6.65 -0.05 17.04
C TYR A 161 -5.68 -1.21 16.98
N SER A 162 -6.10 -2.30 16.38
CA SER A 162 -5.23 -3.44 16.07
C SER A 162 -4.64 -3.28 14.66
N LEU A 163 -3.32 -3.42 14.54
CA LEU A 163 -2.61 -3.33 13.28
C LEU A 163 -2.68 -4.67 12.56
N MET A 164 -3.46 -4.72 11.48
CA MET A 164 -3.33 -5.80 10.50
C MET A 164 -2.05 -5.52 9.71
N GLN A 165 -0.95 -6.19 10.04
CA GLN A 165 0.40 -6.02 9.46
C GLN A 165 0.49 -6.49 7.99
N ASN A 166 -0.44 -6.04 7.15
CA ASN A 166 -0.62 -6.43 5.75
C ASN A 166 0.62 -6.13 4.90
N TRP A 167 1.39 -5.10 5.26
CA TRP A 167 2.64 -4.75 4.58
C TRP A 167 3.67 -5.90 4.59
N CYS A 168 3.64 -6.76 5.61
CA CYS A 168 4.52 -7.92 5.71
C CYS A 168 3.85 -9.20 5.19
N LEU A 169 2.55 -9.38 5.46
CA LEU A 169 1.87 -10.66 5.24
C LEU A 169 1.22 -10.77 3.84
N ASN A 170 0.67 -9.67 3.33
CA ASN A 170 -0.18 -9.67 2.14
C ASN A 170 0.43 -8.88 0.98
N ASP A 171 1.25 -7.88 1.29
CA ASP A 171 1.89 -7.05 0.28
C ASP A 171 3.00 -7.79 -0.46
N THR A 172 3.08 -7.53 -1.75
CA THR A 172 4.01 -8.21 -2.65
C THR A 172 5.19 -7.31 -2.96
N TRP A 173 6.31 -7.58 -2.29
CA TRP A 173 7.56 -6.84 -2.48
C TRP A 173 8.51 -7.62 -3.37
N LYS A 174 9.13 -6.95 -4.36
CA LYS A 174 10.13 -7.58 -5.24
C LYS A 174 11.36 -6.69 -5.35
N ARG A 175 12.54 -7.27 -5.09
CA ARG A 175 13.82 -6.60 -5.32
C ARG A 175 14.21 -6.72 -6.79
N ARG A 176 14.27 -5.59 -7.50
CA ARG A 176 14.72 -5.49 -8.91
C ARG A 176 15.48 -4.19 -9.15
N TRP A 177 16.56 -4.29 -9.91
CA TRP A 177 17.43 -3.15 -10.26
C TRP A 177 17.95 -2.40 -9.02
N GLY A 178 18.32 -3.14 -7.96
CA GLY A 178 18.84 -2.56 -6.72
C GLY A 178 17.79 -1.93 -5.80
N ILE A 179 16.52 -1.85 -6.22
CA ILE A 179 15.43 -1.21 -5.48
C ILE A 179 14.39 -2.27 -5.08
N ILE A 180 13.74 -2.06 -3.93
CA ILE A 180 12.60 -2.88 -3.48
C ILE A 180 11.32 -2.20 -3.95
N TRP A 181 10.56 -2.88 -4.79
CA TRP A 181 9.32 -2.35 -5.36
C TRP A 181 8.10 -3.01 -4.74
N ASN A 182 7.08 -2.21 -4.45
CA ASN A 182 5.76 -2.74 -4.12
C ASN A 182 5.01 -3.07 -5.41
N CYS A 183 4.59 -4.32 -5.54
CA CYS A 183 3.96 -4.89 -6.74
C CYS A 183 2.46 -5.16 -6.54
N ASN A 184 1.83 -4.63 -5.50
CA ASN A 184 0.43 -4.91 -5.20
C ASN A 184 -0.49 -4.56 -6.35
N ALA A 185 -0.25 -3.44 -7.02
CA ALA A 185 -1.11 -3.03 -8.12
C ALA A 185 -0.95 -3.97 -9.34
N ILE A 186 0.26 -4.47 -9.57
CA ILE A 186 0.55 -5.49 -10.60
C ILE A 186 -0.15 -6.81 -10.26
N GLU A 187 -0.02 -7.29 -9.03
CA GLU A 187 -0.64 -8.55 -8.59
C GLU A 187 -2.17 -8.45 -8.55
N CYS A 188 -2.72 -7.29 -8.18
CA CYS A 188 -4.15 -7.01 -8.26
C CYS A 188 -4.64 -7.11 -9.71
N ALA A 189 -3.97 -6.43 -10.65
CA ALA A 189 -4.31 -6.53 -12.07
C ALA A 189 -4.22 -7.97 -12.61
N ARG A 190 -3.21 -8.74 -12.21
CA ARG A 190 -3.09 -10.17 -12.57
C ARG A 190 -4.22 -11.01 -11.98
N ARG A 191 -4.60 -10.78 -10.73
CA ARG A 191 -5.76 -11.45 -10.10
C ARG A 191 -7.04 -11.15 -10.86
N ARG A 192 -7.22 -9.92 -11.35
CA ARG A 192 -8.39 -9.55 -12.17
C ARG A 192 -8.44 -10.28 -13.50
N ILE A 193 -7.31 -10.44 -14.20
CA ILE A 193 -7.25 -11.30 -15.40
C ILE A 193 -7.65 -12.73 -15.03
N ALA A 194 -7.18 -13.25 -13.90
CA ALA A 194 -7.53 -14.59 -13.45
C ALA A 194 -9.03 -14.73 -13.13
N GLU A 195 -9.63 -13.73 -12.46
CA GLU A 195 -11.06 -13.67 -12.17
C GLU A 195 -11.90 -13.64 -13.44
N TYR A 196 -11.49 -12.85 -14.43
CA TYR A 196 -12.12 -12.81 -15.76
C TYR A 196 -12.21 -14.21 -16.40
N TRP A 197 -11.11 -14.97 -16.41
CA TRP A 197 -11.09 -16.34 -16.90
C TRP A 197 -11.87 -17.32 -16.01
N LYS A 198 -11.84 -17.12 -14.68
CA LYS A 198 -12.56 -17.99 -13.73
C LYS A 198 -14.06 -17.86 -13.89
N TRP A 199 -14.56 -16.64 -14.09
CA TRP A 199 -15.99 -16.36 -14.16
C TRP A 199 -16.51 -16.32 -15.60
N GLY A 200 -15.75 -16.85 -16.57
CA GLY A 200 -16.22 -17.08 -17.94
C GLY A 200 -16.68 -15.80 -18.63
N PHE A 201 -15.90 -14.72 -18.54
CA PHE A 201 -16.20 -13.43 -19.16
C PHE A 201 -17.39 -12.66 -18.56
N CYS A 202 -17.97 -13.13 -17.45
CA CYS A 202 -19.07 -12.44 -16.75
C CYS A 202 -18.62 -11.19 -15.98
N LEU A 203 -17.30 -10.96 -15.85
CA LEU A 203 -16.75 -9.76 -15.24
C LEU A 203 -16.08 -8.90 -16.32
N PRO A 204 -16.17 -7.56 -16.25
CA PRO A 204 -15.41 -6.72 -17.13
C PRO A 204 -13.91 -6.86 -16.83
N LEU A 205 -13.12 -7.23 -17.86
CA LEU A 205 -11.66 -7.24 -17.79
C LEU A 205 -11.10 -5.84 -17.43
N VAL A 206 -11.86 -4.80 -17.77
CA VAL A 206 -11.48 -3.39 -17.71
C VAL A 206 -12.55 -2.55 -17.00
N GLY A 207 -12.16 -1.79 -15.97
CA GLY A 207 -13.03 -0.83 -15.26
C GLY A 207 -13.53 -1.27 -13.88
N ARG A 208 -14.48 -0.54 -13.29
CA ARG A 208 -15.09 -0.85 -11.98
C ARG A 208 -15.98 -2.10 -12.07
N PRO A 209 -15.94 -3.02 -11.08
CA PRO A 209 -17.00 -4.00 -10.91
C PRO A 209 -18.25 -3.30 -10.34
N PRO A 210 -19.48 -3.72 -10.69
CA PRO A 210 -20.60 -3.50 -9.79
C PRO A 210 -20.33 -4.33 -8.51
N LEU A 211 -20.43 -3.68 -7.34
CA LEU A 211 -20.19 -4.30 -6.03
C LEU A 211 -21.08 -5.53 -5.77
N TYR A 212 -22.25 -5.58 -6.39
CA TYR A 212 -23.14 -6.72 -6.40
C TYR A 212 -23.94 -6.71 -7.70
N SER A 213 -23.60 -7.59 -8.65
CA SER A 213 -24.55 -8.25 -9.56
C SER A 213 -23.77 -8.84 -10.74
N PRO A 214 -23.70 -10.19 -10.90
CA PRO A 214 -23.40 -10.76 -12.20
C PRO A 214 -24.58 -10.44 -13.12
N SER A 215 -24.47 -9.37 -13.90
CA SER A 215 -25.44 -9.09 -14.96
C SER A 215 -25.46 -10.27 -15.93
N ARG A 216 -26.64 -10.88 -16.04
CA ARG A 216 -26.97 -12.08 -16.82
C ARG A 216 -26.65 -11.86 -18.30
N LYS A 217 -25.87 -12.79 -18.88
CA LYS A 217 -25.65 -13.13 -20.31
C LYS A 217 -24.15 -13.25 -20.68
N GLY A 218 -23.35 -13.87 -19.83
CA GLY A 218 -22.04 -14.39 -20.25
C GLY A 218 -22.24 -15.72 -20.96
N ILE A 219 -21.56 -15.93 -22.09
CA ILE A 219 -21.46 -17.24 -22.75
C ILE A 219 -20.97 -18.21 -21.69
N HIS A 220 -21.76 -19.24 -21.37
CA HIS A 220 -21.44 -20.23 -20.35
C HIS A 220 -20.22 -21.05 -20.79
N LEU A 221 -19.02 -20.50 -20.63
CA LEU A 221 -17.75 -21.20 -20.82
C LEU A 221 -17.48 -22.25 -19.72
N PHE A 222 -18.54 -22.70 -19.02
CA PHE A 222 -18.48 -23.82 -18.10
C PHE A 222 -17.99 -25.10 -18.81
N GLU A 223 -18.18 -25.20 -20.12
CA GLU A 223 -17.74 -26.32 -20.95
C GLU A 223 -16.23 -26.28 -21.29
N ALA A 224 -15.60 -25.10 -21.24
CA ALA A 224 -14.16 -24.96 -21.53
C ALA A 224 -13.29 -25.00 -20.26
N LYS A 225 -13.54 -25.99 -19.39
CA LYS A 225 -12.69 -26.30 -18.21
C LYS A 225 -11.19 -26.31 -18.51
N PRO A 226 -10.68 -26.93 -19.61
CA PRO A 226 -9.25 -26.93 -19.89
C PRO A 226 -8.72 -25.53 -20.22
N LEU A 227 -9.48 -24.73 -20.97
CA LEU A 227 -9.10 -23.36 -21.31
C LEU A 227 -9.04 -22.48 -20.07
N ARG A 228 -10.06 -22.53 -19.20
CA ARG A 228 -10.08 -21.83 -17.91
C ARG A 228 -8.88 -22.21 -17.04
N TRP A 229 -8.60 -23.50 -16.93
CA TRP A 229 -7.46 -24.00 -16.16
C TRP A 229 -6.12 -23.50 -16.72
N PHE A 230 -5.96 -23.52 -18.04
CA PHE A 230 -4.74 -23.07 -18.72
C PHE A 230 -4.54 -21.56 -18.56
N MET A 231 -5.58 -20.76 -18.84
CA MET A 231 -5.50 -19.29 -18.84
C MET A 231 -5.36 -18.70 -17.43
N THR A 232 -5.68 -19.48 -16.39
CA THR A 232 -5.49 -19.08 -14.98
C THR A 232 -4.14 -19.53 -14.40
N ARG A 233 -3.28 -20.21 -15.19
CA ARG A 233 -1.94 -20.59 -14.71
C ARG A 233 -1.07 -19.34 -14.46
N PRO A 234 -0.25 -19.32 -13.39
CA PRO A 234 0.54 -18.14 -13.01
C PRO A 234 1.44 -17.58 -14.12
N TRP A 235 2.07 -18.47 -14.90
CA TRP A 235 2.92 -18.11 -16.04
C TRP A 235 2.10 -17.51 -17.19
N CYS A 236 0.91 -18.06 -17.47
CA CYS A 236 0.03 -17.56 -18.52
C CYS A 236 -0.51 -16.17 -18.17
N LEU A 237 -0.92 -15.97 -16.91
CA LEU A 237 -1.33 -14.66 -16.40
C LEU A 237 -0.21 -13.62 -16.43
N ASN A 238 1.04 -14.03 -16.17
CA ASN A 238 2.19 -13.16 -16.32
C ASN A 238 2.37 -12.73 -17.78
N ILE A 239 2.32 -13.66 -18.72
CA ILE A 239 2.47 -13.36 -20.15
C ILE A 239 1.35 -12.41 -20.59
N GLN A 240 0.09 -12.74 -20.30
CA GLN A 240 -1.07 -11.91 -20.64
C GLN A 240 -0.96 -10.48 -20.09
N PHE A 241 -0.53 -10.33 -18.84
CA PHE A 241 -0.33 -9.02 -18.24
C PHE A 241 0.77 -8.23 -18.93
N TRP A 242 1.95 -8.82 -19.12
CA TRP A 242 3.07 -8.09 -19.73
C TRP A 242 2.84 -7.79 -21.20
N THR A 243 2.22 -8.69 -21.96
CA THR A 243 1.85 -8.41 -23.35
C THR A 243 0.82 -7.28 -23.44
N ALA A 244 -0.16 -7.23 -22.53
CA ALA A 244 -1.13 -6.13 -22.46
C ALA A 244 -0.44 -4.78 -22.18
N ILE A 245 0.48 -4.72 -21.22
CA ILE A 245 1.25 -3.50 -20.93
C ILE A 245 2.19 -3.13 -22.08
N TRP A 246 2.87 -4.10 -22.70
CA TRP A 246 3.80 -3.86 -23.82
C TRP A 246 3.11 -3.39 -25.08
N SER A 247 1.88 -3.85 -25.34
CA SER A 247 1.09 -3.36 -26.47
C SER A 247 0.80 -1.85 -26.37
N GLY A 248 0.94 -1.25 -25.19
CA GLY A 248 0.64 0.17 -24.95
C GLY A 248 -0.85 0.52 -25.03
N LEU A 249 -1.71 -0.48 -25.29
CA LEU A 249 -3.16 -0.36 -25.36
C LEU A 249 -3.81 -0.31 -23.97
N PHE A 250 -3.14 -0.89 -22.97
CA PHE A 250 -3.63 -0.96 -21.60
C PHE A 250 -2.73 -0.20 -20.63
N ILE A 251 -3.36 0.57 -19.74
CA ILE A 251 -2.72 1.29 -18.65
C ILE A 251 -3.26 0.75 -17.32
N LEU A 252 -2.43 0.75 -16.29
CA LEU A 252 -2.86 0.47 -14.94
C LEU A 252 -3.64 1.68 -14.40
N SER A 253 -4.94 1.55 -14.16
CA SER A 253 -5.83 2.56 -13.57
C SER A 253 -5.59 2.76 -12.07
N ASP A 254 -6.08 3.88 -11.52
CA ASP A 254 -5.94 4.28 -10.11
C ASP A 254 -6.53 3.29 -9.12
N GLU A 255 -7.45 2.44 -9.57
CA GLU A 255 -8.01 1.34 -8.79
C GLU A 255 -7.18 0.04 -8.86
N ASN A 256 -5.96 0.11 -9.39
CA ASN A 256 -5.07 -1.03 -9.64
C ASN A 256 -5.64 -2.02 -10.69
N VAL A 257 -6.33 -1.50 -11.69
CA VAL A 257 -7.07 -2.27 -12.70
C VAL A 257 -6.47 -2.04 -14.07
N LEU A 258 -6.47 -3.02 -14.97
CA LEU A 258 -6.16 -2.76 -16.37
C LEU A 258 -7.29 -1.95 -17.02
N GLN A 259 -6.96 -0.81 -17.60
CA GLN A 259 -7.88 0.01 -18.37
C GLN A 259 -7.36 0.24 -19.78
N TRP A 260 -8.28 0.31 -20.74
CA TRP A 260 -7.96 0.74 -22.09
C TRP A 260 -7.46 2.18 -22.05
N ARG A 261 -6.31 2.44 -22.67
CA ARG A 261 -5.66 3.76 -22.70
C ARG A 261 -6.56 4.86 -23.27
N TRP A 262 -7.44 4.49 -24.19
CA TRP A 262 -8.33 5.39 -24.91
C TRP A 262 -9.73 5.52 -24.30
N LYS A 263 -9.97 4.90 -23.14
CA LYS A 263 -11.25 5.02 -22.45
C LYS A 263 -11.29 6.36 -21.72
N GLU A 264 -12.27 7.20 -22.05
CA GLU A 264 -12.49 8.46 -21.33
C GLU A 264 -12.69 8.19 -19.84
N PRO A 265 -12.15 9.05 -18.95
CA PRO A 265 -12.44 8.94 -17.53
C PRO A 265 -13.96 9.03 -17.35
N PRO A 266 -14.56 8.20 -16.48
CA PRO A 266 -15.99 8.31 -16.22
C PRO A 266 -16.29 9.74 -15.77
N GLN A 267 -17.21 10.41 -16.48
CA GLN A 267 -17.79 11.67 -16.03
C GLN A 267 -18.35 11.43 -14.62
N GLN A 268 -17.92 12.27 -13.68
CA GLN A 268 -18.47 12.32 -12.33
C GLN A 268 -19.85 12.99 -12.45
N ASP A 269 -20.91 12.19 -12.42
CA ASP A 269 -22.25 12.63 -12.04
C ASP A 269 -22.40 12.49 -10.51
#